data_AF-S2QU36-F1
#
_entry.id   AF-S2QU36-F1
#
_cell.length_a   1.000
_cell.length_b   1.000
_cell.length_c   1.000
_cell.angle_alpha   90.00
_cell.angle_beta   90.00
_cell.angle_gamma   90.00
#
_symmetry.space_group_name_H-M   'P 1'
#
loop_
_entity.id
_entity.type
_entity.pdbx_description
1 polymer ?
#
loop_
_entity_poly.entity_id
_entity_poly.type
_entity_poly.pdbx_seq_one_letter_code
_entity_poly.pdbx_strand_id
1 'polypeptide(L)'
;MKISRRTVDRIRVLLNEEIIIQMKDAPSFTPILLGSDMNVYGMARSFHEMIGGAIDVYAREQLAPTRFSRIVNVHLIEHFDSDPTFIENMRQVAKVHADAPGKLLLIACGDTYAQLVSKH
;
A
#
# COMPACT_ATOMS: atom_id res chain seq x y z
N MET A 1 24.16 -22.87 26.79
CA MET A 1 23.73 -23.72 25.65
C MET A 1 23.82 -22.89 24.37
N LYS A 2 24.79 -23.14 23.47
CA LYS A 2 24.93 -22.39 22.20
C LYS A 2 24.17 -23.13 21.11
N ILE A 3 23.17 -22.47 20.51
CA ILE A 3 22.43 -23.02 19.37
C ILE A 3 23.38 -23.01 18.16
N SER A 4 23.49 -24.16 17.48
CA SER A 4 24.36 -24.31 16.30
C SER A 4 23.89 -23.44 15.16
N ARG A 5 24.83 -22.85 14.40
CA ARG A 5 24.51 -22.08 13.17
C ARG A 5 23.62 -22.86 12.20
N ARG A 6 23.85 -24.18 12.03
CA ARG A 6 23.01 -25.04 11.19
C ARG A 6 21.55 -25.10 11.66
N THR A 7 21.31 -25.04 12.97
CA THR A 7 19.96 -25.05 13.54
C THR A 7 19.27 -23.71 13.29
N VAL A 8 19.99 -22.60 13.44
CA VAL A 8 19.47 -21.25 13.13
C VAL A 8 19.14 -21.11 11.64
N ASP A 9 20.01 -21.60 10.76
CA ASP A 9 19.80 -21.53 9.30
C ASP A 9 18.59 -22.39 8.87
N ARG A 10 18.42 -23.59 9.44
CA ARG A 10 17.24 -24.44 9.19
C ARG A 10 15.94 -23.78 9.66
N ILE A 11 15.95 -23.17 10.85
CA ILE A 11 14.76 -22.46 11.36
C ILE A 11 14.42 -21.27 10.45
N ARG A 12 15.42 -20.55 9.95
CA ARG A 12 15.20 -19.41 9.04
C ARG A 12 14.61 -19.83 7.69
N VAL A 13 15.06 -20.96 7.14
CA VAL A 13 14.51 -21.54 5.91
C VAL A 13 13.07 -22.01 6.14
N LEU A 14 12.80 -22.73 7.24
CA LEU A 14 11.45 -23.20 7.56
C LEU A 14 10.46 -22.05 7.81
N LEU A 15 10.87 -20.99 8.52
CA LEU A 15 10.02 -19.82 8.72
C LEU A 15 9.73 -19.10 7.38
N ASN A 16 10.71 -18.97 6.50
CA ASN A 16 10.50 -18.39 5.17
C ASN A 16 9.58 -19.27 4.31
N GLU A 17 9.76 -20.59 4.31
CA GLU A 17 8.91 -21.50 3.53
C GLU A 17 7.49 -21.58 4.11
N GLU A 18 7.31 -21.63 5.43
CA GLU A 18 5.98 -21.58 6.05
C GLU A 18 5.27 -20.25 5.73
N ILE A 19 5.97 -19.11 5.80
CA ILE A 19 5.41 -17.80 5.40
C ILE A 19 5.01 -17.82 3.91
N ILE A 20 5.85 -18.37 3.04
CA ILE A 20 5.56 -18.48 1.60
C ILE A 20 4.39 -19.44 1.33
N ILE A 21 4.26 -20.53 2.08
CA ILE A 21 3.14 -21.47 1.98
C ILE A 21 1.84 -20.83 2.49
N GLN A 22 1.88 -20.08 3.60
CA GLN A 22 0.72 -19.36 4.14
C GLN A 22 0.20 -18.27 3.19
N MET A 23 1.07 -17.66 2.38
CA MET A 23 0.69 -16.60 1.44
C MET A 23 0.23 -17.10 0.07
N LYS A 24 0.41 -18.39 -0.25
CA LYS A 24 0.11 -18.94 -1.58
C LYS A 24 -1.39 -19.02 -1.89
N ASP A 25 -2.22 -19.04 -0.85
CA ASP A 25 -3.69 -19.11 -0.94
C ASP A 25 -4.39 -17.78 -0.61
N ALA A 26 -3.63 -16.73 -0.25
CA ALA A 26 -4.20 -15.41 0.00
C ALA A 26 -4.64 -14.76 -1.33
N PRO A 27 -5.81 -14.08 -1.37
CA PRO A 27 -6.22 -13.35 -2.56
C PRO A 27 -5.14 -12.35 -2.97
N SER A 28 -4.74 -12.38 -4.24
CA SER A 28 -3.83 -11.36 -4.78
C SER A 28 -4.56 -10.02 -4.84
N PHE A 29 -3.94 -8.98 -4.28
CA PHE A 29 -4.41 -7.61 -4.37
C PHE A 29 -3.26 -6.63 -4.55
N THR A 30 -3.57 -5.47 -5.14
CA THR A 30 -2.68 -4.32 -5.24
C THR A 30 -3.28 -3.18 -4.41
N PRO A 31 -2.63 -2.77 -3.30
CA PRO A 31 -3.15 -1.71 -2.45
C PRO A 31 -2.89 -0.33 -3.07
N ILE A 32 -3.91 0.53 -3.01
CA ILE A 32 -3.82 1.94 -3.39
C ILE A 32 -4.30 2.76 -2.20
N LEU A 33 -3.45 3.65 -1.69
CA LEU A 33 -3.76 4.46 -0.50
C LEU A 33 -4.08 5.91 -0.89
N LEU A 34 -5.07 6.51 -0.23
CA LEU A 34 -5.42 7.92 -0.41
C LEU A 34 -5.02 8.74 0.82
N GLY A 35 -4.28 9.83 0.62
CA GLY A 35 -3.73 10.67 1.68
C GLY A 35 -2.21 10.58 1.79
N SER A 36 -1.58 11.28 2.73
CA SER A 36 -0.12 11.28 2.88
C SER A 36 0.37 11.35 4.33
N ASP A 37 -0.55 11.17 5.27
CA ASP A 37 -0.33 11.33 6.70
C ASP A 37 0.34 10.09 7.35
N MET A 38 0.34 10.07 8.69
CA MET A 38 0.94 8.97 9.47
C MET A 38 0.17 7.65 9.29
N ASN A 39 -1.16 7.72 9.10
CA ASN A 39 -1.99 6.53 8.90
C ASN A 39 -1.63 5.86 7.58
N VAL A 40 -1.43 6.65 6.53
CA VAL A 40 -0.97 6.16 5.22
C VAL A 40 0.39 5.51 5.33
N TYR A 41 1.35 6.14 6.00
CA TYR A 41 2.69 5.56 6.16
C TYR A 41 2.65 4.22 6.90
N GLY A 42 1.86 4.12 7.98
CA GLY A 42 1.68 2.88 8.73
C GLY A 42 1.14 1.75 7.85
N MET A 43 0.08 2.02 7.08
CA MET A 43 -0.51 1.05 6.16
C MET A 43 0.47 0.66 5.04
N ALA A 44 1.13 1.65 4.42
CA ALA A 44 2.10 1.41 3.37
C ALA A 44 3.25 0.52 3.84
N ARG A 45 3.72 0.71 5.08
CA ARG A 45 4.75 -0.14 5.66
C ARG A 45 4.28 -1.59 5.78
N SER A 46 3.09 -1.82 6.31
CA SER A 46 2.55 -3.18 6.44
C SER A 46 2.38 -3.85 5.08
N PHE A 47 1.92 -3.13 4.06
CA PHE A 47 1.84 -3.67 2.70
C PHE A 47 3.21 -3.91 2.10
N HIS A 48 4.15 -2.97 2.22
CA HIS A 48 5.53 -3.13 1.74
C HIS A 48 6.20 -4.39 2.33
N GLU A 49 6.03 -4.63 3.64
CA GLU A 49 6.55 -5.82 4.31
C GLU A 49 5.88 -7.11 3.82
N MET A 50 4.60 -7.05 3.43
CA MET A 50 3.81 -8.19 2.95
C MET A 50 4.08 -8.52 1.48
N ILE A 51 3.96 -7.54 0.58
CA ILE A 51 3.96 -7.75 -0.88
C ILE A 51 5.27 -7.31 -1.55
N GLY A 52 6.13 -6.59 -0.82
CA GLY A 52 7.33 -5.96 -1.38
C GLY A 52 7.01 -4.73 -2.24
N GLY A 53 8.05 -4.00 -2.66
CA GLY A 53 7.90 -2.84 -3.56
C GLY A 53 7.27 -1.61 -2.90
N ALA A 54 7.41 -0.45 -3.53
CA ALA A 54 6.80 0.78 -3.02
C ALA A 54 5.28 0.76 -3.25
N ILE A 55 4.53 1.29 -2.29
CA ILE A 55 3.07 1.37 -2.37
C ILE A 55 2.67 2.71 -3.00
N ASP A 56 1.79 2.67 -4.00
CA ASP A 56 1.26 3.88 -4.61
C ASP A 56 0.28 4.59 -3.68
N VAL A 57 0.52 5.89 -3.51
CA VAL A 57 -0.19 6.77 -2.60
C VAL A 57 -0.63 8.00 -3.39
N TYR A 58 -1.92 8.36 -3.34
CA TYR A 58 -2.45 9.54 -4.02
C TYR A 58 -2.91 10.57 -3.01
N ALA A 59 -2.45 11.82 -3.12
CA ALA A 59 -2.75 12.85 -2.14
C ALA A 59 -2.79 14.25 -2.75
N ARG A 60 -3.51 15.17 -2.09
CA ARG A 60 -3.44 16.61 -2.42
C ARG A 60 -2.08 17.23 -2.09
N GLU A 61 -1.54 16.89 -0.92
CA GLU A 61 -0.32 17.50 -0.39
C GLU A 61 0.65 16.46 0.14
N GLN A 62 1.94 16.78 0.11
CA GLN A 62 3.01 15.96 0.69
C GLN A 62 3.23 16.30 2.16
N LEU A 63 2.73 15.45 3.05
CA LEU A 63 2.99 15.54 4.48
C LEU A 63 4.32 14.87 4.86
N ALA A 64 4.82 15.21 6.05
CA ALA A 64 6.11 14.73 6.56
C ALA A 64 6.23 13.19 6.67
N PRO A 65 5.20 12.43 7.12
CA PRO A 65 5.35 10.98 7.33
C PRO A 65 5.71 10.18 6.08
N THR A 66 5.19 10.58 4.93
CA THR A 66 5.44 9.91 3.64
C THR A 66 6.58 10.55 2.85
N ARG A 67 7.15 11.66 3.34
CA ARG A 67 8.22 12.38 2.65
C ARG A 67 9.55 11.63 2.76
N PHE A 68 10.30 11.56 1.65
CA PHE A 68 11.61 10.89 1.55
C PHE A 68 11.61 9.39 1.89
N SER A 69 10.43 8.77 1.92
CA SER A 69 10.31 7.34 2.13
C SER A 69 10.53 6.57 0.83
N ARG A 70 11.17 5.42 0.92
CA ARG A 70 11.40 4.50 -0.22
C ARG A 70 10.32 3.43 -0.35
N ILE A 71 9.41 3.36 0.62
CA ILE A 71 8.33 2.35 0.68
C ILE A 71 7.00 2.89 0.15
N VAL A 72 6.92 4.18 -0.15
CA VAL A 72 5.76 4.83 -0.77
C VAL A 72 6.18 5.55 -2.03
N ASN A 73 5.30 5.54 -3.02
CA ASN A 73 5.37 6.36 -4.21
C ASN A 73 4.20 7.35 -4.17
N VAL A 74 4.50 8.61 -3.81
CA VAL A 74 3.46 9.62 -3.59
C VAL A 74 3.19 10.38 -4.88
N HIS A 75 1.96 10.25 -5.38
CA HIS A 75 1.40 10.98 -6.50
C HIS A 75 0.62 12.18 -5.96
N LEU A 76 1.13 13.38 -6.20
CA LEU A 76 0.47 14.62 -5.79
C LEU A 76 -0.45 15.12 -6.89
N ILE A 77 -1.71 15.37 -6.53
CA ILE A 77 -2.74 15.86 -7.44
C ILE A 77 -3.36 17.11 -6.81
N GLU A 78 -3.27 18.24 -7.50
CA GLU A 78 -3.85 19.50 -7.02
C GLU A 78 -5.38 19.37 -6.87
N HIS A 79 -5.95 19.97 -5.82
CA HIS A 79 -7.39 19.90 -5.50
C HIS A 79 -7.99 18.49 -5.35
N PHE A 80 -7.15 17.48 -5.07
CA PHE A 80 -7.56 16.08 -4.90
C PHE A 80 -8.34 15.78 -3.61
N ASP A 81 -8.87 16.81 -2.95
CA ASP A 81 -9.77 16.73 -1.81
C ASP A 81 -11.20 17.18 -2.15
N SER A 82 -11.51 17.37 -3.44
CA SER A 82 -12.81 17.82 -3.91
C SER A 82 -13.17 17.26 -5.29
N ASP A 83 -14.47 17.11 -5.56
CA ASP A 83 -14.99 16.83 -6.89
C ASP A 83 -15.10 18.13 -7.71
N PRO A 84 -14.94 18.07 -9.05
CA PRO A 84 -14.82 16.85 -9.88
C PRO A 84 -13.41 16.24 -9.92
N THR A 85 -12.40 16.97 -9.44
CA THR A 85 -10.99 16.59 -9.56
C THR A 85 -10.71 15.21 -9.00
N PHE A 86 -11.25 14.88 -7.83
CA PHE A 86 -11.11 13.57 -7.21
C PHE A 86 -11.61 12.45 -8.13
N ILE A 87 -12.90 12.46 -8.51
CA ILE A 87 -13.47 11.35 -9.29
C ILE A 87 -12.85 11.23 -10.68
N GLU A 88 -12.53 12.34 -11.34
CA GLU A 88 -11.87 12.32 -12.65
C GLU A 88 -10.48 11.68 -12.58
N ASN A 89 -9.70 12.03 -11.56
CA ASN A 89 -8.39 11.41 -11.35
C ASN A 89 -8.51 9.95 -10.91
N MET A 90 -9.48 9.59 -10.05
CA MET A 90 -9.68 8.19 -9.66
C MET A 90 -10.00 7.28 -10.85
N ARG A 91 -10.75 7.79 -11.85
CA ARG A 91 -10.96 7.07 -13.13
C ARG A 91 -9.66 6.87 -13.90
N GLN A 92 -8.73 7.83 -13.82
CA GLN A 92 -7.41 7.69 -14.43
C GLN A 92 -6.53 6.71 -13.65
N VAL A 93 -6.55 6.75 -12.31
CA VAL A 93 -5.87 5.78 -11.45
C VAL A 93 -6.32 4.35 -11.78
N ALA A 94 -7.62 4.12 -11.94
CA ALA A 94 -8.13 2.81 -12.35
C ALA A 94 -7.57 2.33 -13.69
N LYS A 95 -7.32 3.23 -14.65
CA LYS A 95 -6.68 2.89 -15.94
C LYS A 95 -5.19 2.61 -15.80
N VAL A 96 -4.48 3.40 -15.01
CA VAL A 96 -3.03 3.22 -14.75
C VAL A 96 -2.76 1.86 -14.13
N HIS A 97 -3.67 1.40 -13.26
CA HIS A 97 -3.56 0.13 -12.54
C HIS A 97 -4.37 -1.01 -13.18
N ALA A 98 -4.81 -0.87 -14.43
CA ALA A 98 -5.65 -1.88 -15.09
C ALA A 98 -4.96 -3.25 -15.22
N ASP A 99 -3.64 -3.24 -15.38
CA ASP A 99 -2.80 -4.45 -15.51
C ASP A 99 -2.13 -4.85 -14.18
N ALA A 100 -2.51 -4.21 -13.06
CA ALA A 100 -1.95 -4.54 -11.76
C ALA A 100 -2.35 -5.97 -11.34
N PRO A 101 -1.47 -6.69 -10.62
CA PRO A 101 -1.77 -8.05 -10.19
C PRO A 101 -2.92 -8.06 -9.17
N GLY A 102 -3.87 -8.96 -9.39
CA GLY A 102 -4.97 -9.18 -8.46
C GLY A 102 -6.02 -8.08 -8.46
N LYS A 103 -6.81 -7.99 -7.39
CA LYS A 103 -7.82 -6.93 -7.25
C LYS A 103 -7.19 -5.64 -6.72
N LEU A 104 -7.65 -4.49 -7.20
CA LEU A 104 -7.30 -3.22 -6.57
C LEU A 104 -7.99 -3.09 -5.22
N LEU A 105 -7.20 -2.87 -4.17
CA LEU A 105 -7.67 -2.58 -2.82
C LEU A 105 -7.46 -1.09 -2.55
N LEU A 106 -8.51 -0.29 -2.75
CA LEU A 106 -8.48 1.13 -2.47
C LEU A 106 -8.75 1.38 -0.98
N ILE A 107 -7.86 2.14 -0.34
CA ILE A 107 -7.97 2.47 1.09
C ILE A 107 -7.93 3.98 1.25
N ALA A 108 -9.08 4.54 1.64
CA ALA A 108 -9.16 5.94 2.01
C ALA A 108 -8.59 6.16 3.42
N CYS A 109 -7.46 6.86 3.52
CA CYS A 109 -6.90 7.24 4.81
C CYS A 109 -7.29 8.69 5.11
N GLY A 110 -8.21 8.86 6.07
CA GLY A 110 -8.73 10.15 6.50
C GLY A 110 -10.14 10.44 6.01
N ASP A 111 -10.85 11.24 6.79
CA ASP A 111 -12.29 11.47 6.64
C ASP A 111 -12.66 12.12 5.30
N THR A 112 -11.85 13.05 4.81
CA THR A 112 -12.08 13.71 3.51
C THR A 112 -12.13 12.71 2.36
N TYR A 113 -11.15 11.79 2.28
CA TYR A 113 -11.14 10.78 1.23
C TYR A 113 -12.23 9.73 1.44
N ALA A 114 -12.51 9.33 2.69
CA ALA A 114 -13.59 8.39 2.97
C ALA A 114 -14.95 8.95 2.52
N GLN A 115 -15.19 10.24 2.79
CA GLN A 115 -16.40 10.93 2.34
C GLN A 115 -16.49 11.01 0.82
N LEU A 116 -15.39 11.35 0.13
CA LEU A 116 -15.37 11.39 -1.34
C LEU A 116 -15.62 10.03 -1.95
N VAL A 117 -14.95 8.98 -1.45
CA VAL A 117 -15.16 7.60 -1.91
C VAL A 117 -16.62 7.18 -1.72
N SER A 118 -17.25 7.48 -0.58
CA SER A 118 -18.64 7.06 -0.32
C SER A 118 -19.69 7.68 -1.26
N LYS A 119 -19.34 8.73 -2.02
CA LYS A 119 -20.25 9.38 -2.97
C LYS A 119 -20.31 8.68 -4.32
N HIS A 120 -19.41 7.72 -4.59
CA HIS A 120 -19.22 7.04 -5.88
C HIS A 120 -19.20 5.52 -5.72
#